data_AF-A0AAW3K1Z0-F1
#
_entry.id   AF-A0AAW3K1Z0-F1
#
_cell.length_a   1.000
_cell.length_b   1.000
_cell.length_c   1.000
_cell.angle_alpha   90.00
_cell.angle_beta   90.00
_cell.angle_gamma   90.00
#
_symmetry.space_group_name_H-M   'P 1'
#
loop_
_entity.id
_entity.type
_entity.pdbx_description
1 polymer ?
#
loop_
_entity_poly.entity_id
_entity_poly.type
_entity_poly.pdbx_seq_one_letter_code
_entity_poly.pdbx_strand_id
1 'polypeptide(L)'
;MEFKFFLYLQDIFIFLGGESFEYAIMRFLFQKIKDHLQVVNLKVIKMNNLIKMLSSIKAEKNHFIEHLDRIEGYTEDEIYQIELSHNISIHGQFKELLMTMGKCSGGLLFGDNFYIYNSFRGLGFGKERQNDLMQEDDPTVKFLENCGVDDLVEKQYFEICGENEHLNVFFMYTKDENDFIYEIDKNTYTVTKYGTLFDYLVRYRKSIGSYSTGGTVRGDEYANFFESLTTGRLLKKSSTLY
;
A
#
# COMPACT_ATOMS: atom_id res chain seq x y z
N MET A 1 -42.68 1.56 3.54
CA MET A 1 -41.67 2.15 2.64
C MET A 1 -42.08 2.02 1.16
N GLU A 2 -42.97 1.06 0.83
CA GLU A 2 -43.44 0.81 -0.54
C GLU A 2 -44.43 1.85 -1.10
N PHE A 3 -45.23 2.51 -0.25
CA PHE A 3 -46.26 3.46 -0.74
C PHE A 3 -45.72 4.80 -1.24
N LYS A 4 -44.55 5.25 -0.77
CA LYS A 4 -43.91 6.50 -1.25
C LYS A 4 -43.22 6.33 -2.60
N PHE A 5 -42.87 5.10 -2.97
CA PHE A 5 -42.29 4.79 -4.28
C PHE A 5 -43.34 4.85 -5.40
N PHE A 6 -44.60 4.53 -5.06
CA PHE A 6 -45.72 4.52 -6.00
C PHE A 6 -46.17 5.94 -6.42
N LEU A 7 -46.17 6.90 -5.49
CA LEU A 7 -46.53 8.29 -5.78
C LEU A 7 -45.49 9.01 -6.65
N TYR A 8 -44.19 8.71 -6.46
CA TYR A 8 -43.12 9.30 -7.27
C TYR A 8 -43.14 8.82 -8.74
N LEU A 9 -43.70 7.63 -9.00
CA LEU A 9 -43.80 7.05 -10.34
C LEU A 9 -45.04 7.55 -11.10
N GLN A 10 -46.09 7.98 -10.39
CA GLN A 10 -47.31 8.51 -11.01
C GLN A 10 -47.09 9.90 -11.62
N ASP A 11 -46.25 10.72 -10.98
CA ASP A 11 -45.85 12.05 -11.51
C ASP A 11 -44.91 11.95 -12.72
N ILE A 12 -44.12 10.87 -12.84
CA ILE A 12 -43.30 10.58 -14.03
C ILE A 12 -44.18 10.18 -15.23
N PHE A 13 -45.36 9.61 -14.98
CA PHE A 13 -46.25 9.10 -16.02
C PHE A 13 -46.91 10.19 -16.86
N ILE A 14 -47.01 11.42 -16.36
CA ILE A 14 -47.55 12.55 -17.11
C ILE A 14 -46.54 13.08 -18.15
N PHE A 15 -45.27 12.69 -18.06
CA PHE A 15 -44.20 13.26 -18.89
C PHE A 15 -43.72 12.36 -20.04
N LEU A 16 -44.10 11.09 -20.07
CA LEU A 16 -43.61 10.12 -21.05
C LEU A 16 -44.76 9.61 -21.93
N GLY A 17 -44.94 10.28 -23.07
CA GLY A 17 -46.02 10.04 -24.02
C GLY A 17 -46.16 8.59 -24.50
N GLY A 18 -47.04 7.83 -23.84
CA GLY A 18 -47.70 6.66 -24.42
C GLY A 18 -46.96 5.31 -24.34
N GLU A 19 -45.91 5.14 -23.54
CA GLU A 19 -45.36 3.79 -23.26
C GLU A 19 -46.10 3.15 -22.06
N SER A 20 -46.31 1.83 -22.09
CA SER A 20 -46.96 1.11 -20.98
C SER A 20 -46.09 1.15 -19.72
N PHE A 21 -46.72 1.20 -18.54
CA PHE A 21 -46.05 1.32 -17.24
C PHE A 21 -45.00 0.21 -17.02
N GLU A 22 -45.33 -1.01 -17.46
CA GLU A 22 -44.42 -2.15 -17.43
C GLU A 22 -43.16 -1.93 -18.28
N TYR A 23 -43.30 -1.30 -19.44
CA TYR A 23 -42.18 -1.03 -20.33
C TYR A 23 -41.23 0.03 -19.75
N ALA A 24 -41.77 1.08 -19.12
CA ALA A 24 -40.98 2.11 -18.45
C ALA A 24 -40.19 1.54 -17.26
N ILE A 25 -40.79 0.66 -16.46
CA ILE A 25 -40.10 -0.04 -15.35
C ILE A 25 -38.99 -0.94 -15.89
N MET A 26 -39.26 -1.71 -16.94
CA MET A 26 -38.26 -2.61 -17.53
C MET A 26 -37.08 -1.83 -18.10
N ARG A 27 -37.30 -0.70 -18.78
CA ARG A 27 -36.21 0.19 -19.23
C ARG A 27 -35.37 0.73 -18.08
N PHE A 28 -36.02 1.20 -17.01
CA PHE A 28 -35.31 1.74 -15.84
C PHE A 28 -34.45 0.68 -15.15
N LEU A 29 -34.99 -0.52 -14.93
CA LEU A 29 -34.25 -1.64 -14.36
C LEU A 29 -33.10 -2.08 -15.27
N PHE A 30 -33.32 -2.14 -16.58
CA PHE A 30 -32.29 -2.51 -17.55
C PHE A 30 -31.15 -1.49 -17.58
N GLN A 31 -31.46 -0.19 -17.48
CA GLN A 31 -30.45 0.86 -17.39
C GLN A 31 -29.66 0.77 -16.08
N LYS A 32 -30.33 0.58 -14.94
CA LYS A 32 -29.68 0.35 -13.63
C LYS A 32 -28.73 -0.86 -13.65
N ILE A 33 -29.14 -1.95 -14.28
CA ILE A 33 -28.31 -3.16 -14.45
C ILE A 33 -27.12 -2.85 -15.36
N LYS A 34 -27.32 -2.13 -16.47
CA LYS A 34 -26.26 -1.74 -17.41
C LYS A 34 -25.24 -0.80 -16.75
N ASP A 35 -25.70 0.16 -15.96
CA ASP A 35 -24.84 1.08 -15.19
C ASP A 35 -24.05 0.31 -14.14
N HIS A 36 -24.70 -0.62 -13.42
CA HIS A 36 -24.02 -1.47 -12.44
C HIS A 36 -22.99 -2.39 -13.10
N LEU A 37 -23.31 -3.00 -14.25
CA LEU A 37 -22.39 -3.83 -15.02
C LEU A 37 -21.24 -3.01 -15.63
N GLN A 38 -21.48 -1.76 -16.02
CA GLN A 38 -20.40 -0.85 -16.45
C GLN A 38 -19.49 -0.47 -15.29
N VAL A 39 -20.03 -0.17 -14.11
CA VAL A 39 -19.23 0.13 -12.90
C VAL A 39 -18.41 -1.10 -12.46
N VAL A 40 -19.01 -2.29 -12.50
CA VAL A 40 -18.31 -3.56 -12.21
C VAL A 40 -17.25 -3.83 -13.27
N ASN A 41 -17.55 -3.68 -14.57
CA ASN A 41 -16.56 -3.84 -15.63
C ASN A 41 -15.44 -2.80 -15.54
N LEU A 42 -15.73 -1.53 -15.20
CA LEU A 42 -14.70 -0.50 -15.01
C LEU A 42 -13.82 -0.81 -13.79
N LYS A 43 -14.38 -1.36 -12.70
CA LYS A 43 -13.61 -1.87 -11.56
C LYS A 43 -12.76 -3.08 -11.93
N VAL A 44 -13.25 -3.97 -12.80
CA VAL A 44 -12.53 -5.17 -13.25
C VAL A 44 -11.48 -4.85 -14.33
N ILE A 45 -11.66 -3.79 -15.13
CA ILE A 45 -10.83 -3.45 -16.29
C ILE A 45 -9.65 -2.51 -15.95
N LYS A 46 -9.67 -1.80 -14.81
CA LYS A 46 -8.52 -0.98 -14.35
C LYS A 46 -7.66 -1.70 -13.31
N MET A 47 -7.27 -2.95 -13.58
CA MET A 47 -6.21 -3.58 -12.79
C MET A 47 -4.88 -2.87 -13.11
N ASN A 48 -4.29 -2.18 -12.13
CA ASN A 48 -3.01 -1.51 -12.29
C ASN A 48 -1.91 -2.53 -12.70
N ASN A 49 -0.98 -2.12 -13.59
CA ASN A 49 0.12 -2.98 -14.05
C ASN A 49 0.96 -3.54 -12.88
N LEU A 50 1.18 -2.75 -11.84
CA LEU A 50 1.87 -3.16 -10.61
C LEU A 50 1.10 -4.27 -9.88
N ILE A 51 -0.22 -4.15 -9.73
CA ILE A 51 -1.06 -5.20 -9.11
C ILE A 51 -0.93 -6.49 -9.90
N LYS A 52 -1.10 -6.42 -11.22
CA LYS A 52 -1.03 -7.58 -12.11
C LYS A 52 0.35 -8.26 -12.03
N MET A 53 1.42 -7.47 -12.01
CA MET A 53 2.79 -7.96 -11.86
C MET A 53 2.97 -8.72 -10.55
N LEU A 54 2.65 -8.10 -9.41
CA LEU A 54 2.88 -8.69 -8.09
C LEU A 54 1.94 -9.87 -7.79
N SER A 55 0.69 -9.82 -8.25
CA SER A 55 -0.29 -10.90 -8.04
C SER A 55 0.04 -12.16 -8.86
N SER A 56 0.75 -12.01 -9.98
CA SER A 56 1.21 -13.13 -10.81
C SER A 56 2.33 -13.96 -10.15
N ILE A 57 2.97 -13.42 -9.11
CA ILE A 57 4.08 -14.07 -8.40
C ILE A 57 3.52 -14.76 -7.16
N LYS A 58 3.85 -16.04 -7.00
CA LYS A 58 3.47 -16.85 -5.84
C LYS A 58 4.71 -17.50 -5.24
N ALA A 59 5.00 -17.19 -3.97
CA ALA A 59 6.00 -17.89 -3.19
C ALA A 59 5.37 -19.13 -2.54
N GLU A 60 6.11 -20.24 -2.53
CA GLU A 60 5.64 -21.53 -1.98
C GLU A 60 5.23 -21.43 -0.50
N LYS A 61 5.96 -20.61 0.27
CA LYS A 61 5.76 -20.40 1.70
C LYS A 61 4.89 -19.19 2.05
N ASN A 62 4.24 -18.59 1.05
CA ASN A 62 3.25 -17.54 1.29
C ASN A 62 1.87 -18.18 1.50
N HIS A 63 1.42 -18.19 2.75
CA HIS A 63 0.09 -18.66 3.14
C HIS A 63 -0.88 -17.52 3.46
N PHE A 64 -0.44 -16.26 3.31
CA PHE A 64 -1.26 -15.10 3.59
C PHE A 64 -2.37 -14.96 2.54
N ILE A 65 -3.58 -14.65 3.01
CA ILE A 65 -4.73 -14.43 2.14
C ILE A 65 -4.59 -13.12 1.36
N GLU A 66 -4.92 -13.16 0.07
CA GLU A 66 -4.90 -11.99 -0.80
C GLU A 66 -6.33 -11.55 -1.12
N HIS A 67 -6.65 -10.28 -0.85
CA HIS A 67 -7.90 -9.61 -1.17
C HIS A 67 -7.64 -8.46 -2.14
N LEU A 68 -7.49 -8.79 -3.43
CA LEU A 68 -7.16 -7.79 -4.45
C LEU A 68 -8.24 -6.71 -4.60
N ASP A 69 -9.49 -7.04 -4.26
CA ASP A 69 -10.63 -6.13 -4.22
C ASP A 69 -10.53 -5.06 -3.10
N ARG A 70 -9.68 -5.31 -2.10
CA ARG A 70 -9.40 -4.38 -0.99
C ARG A 70 -8.19 -3.49 -1.25
N ILE A 71 -7.49 -3.65 -2.37
CA ILE A 71 -6.34 -2.80 -2.69
C ILE A 71 -6.80 -1.35 -2.85
N GLU A 72 -6.15 -0.46 -2.13
CA GLU A 72 -6.45 0.97 -2.15
C GLU A 72 -5.16 1.78 -2.03
N GLY A 73 -5.01 2.80 -2.87
CA GLY A 73 -3.88 3.71 -2.83
C GLY A 73 -4.26 5.13 -2.44
N TYR A 74 -3.24 5.94 -2.22
CA TYR A 74 -3.40 7.36 -1.93
C TYR A 74 -3.77 8.17 -3.17
N THR A 75 -4.57 9.20 -2.98
CA THR A 75 -4.81 10.27 -3.96
C THR A 75 -3.60 11.21 -4.06
N GLU A 76 -3.53 12.02 -5.11
CA GLU A 76 -2.46 13.02 -5.27
C GLU A 76 -2.39 13.99 -4.08
N ASP A 77 -3.55 14.45 -3.59
CA ASP A 77 -3.60 15.34 -2.42
C ASP A 77 -3.05 14.64 -1.17
N GLU A 78 -3.36 13.37 -0.98
CA GLU A 78 -2.84 12.55 0.12
C GLU A 78 -1.34 12.31 -0.02
N ILE A 79 -0.82 12.06 -1.24
CA ILE A 79 0.62 11.99 -1.50
C ILE A 79 1.31 13.29 -1.06
N TYR A 80 0.78 14.44 -1.46
CA TYR A 80 1.32 15.73 -1.07
C TYR A 80 1.33 15.92 0.47
N GLN A 81 0.27 15.49 1.17
CA GLN A 81 0.26 15.52 2.64
C GLN A 81 1.35 14.62 3.25
N ILE A 82 1.59 13.43 2.69
CA ILE A 82 2.63 12.50 3.14
C ILE A 82 4.02 13.13 2.97
N GLU A 83 4.29 13.75 1.81
CA GLU A 83 5.57 14.42 1.54
C GLU A 83 5.86 15.49 2.60
N LEU A 84 4.85 16.33 2.91
CA LEU A 84 4.96 17.38 3.92
C LEU A 84 5.14 16.83 5.34
N SER A 85 4.37 15.81 5.74
CA SER A 85 4.40 15.30 7.11
C SER A 85 5.69 14.54 7.43
N HIS A 86 6.26 13.87 6.44
CA HIS A 86 7.42 12.99 6.62
C HIS A 86 8.72 13.55 6.06
N ASN A 87 8.72 14.71 5.40
CA ASN A 87 9.90 15.25 4.71
C ASN A 87 10.51 14.22 3.75
N ILE A 88 9.68 13.61 2.91
CA ILE A 88 10.09 12.66 1.86
C ILE A 88 9.60 13.16 0.50
N SER A 89 10.30 12.78 -0.56
CA SER A 89 9.91 13.11 -1.94
C SER A 89 9.29 11.87 -2.59
N ILE A 90 8.09 12.01 -3.15
CA ILE A 90 7.33 10.89 -3.71
C ILE A 90 7.18 11.07 -5.22
N HIS A 91 7.99 10.33 -5.96
CA HIS A 91 8.02 10.33 -7.42
C HIS A 91 8.17 8.91 -7.96
N GLY A 92 8.20 8.78 -9.29
CA GLY A 92 8.51 7.54 -9.99
C GLY A 92 7.75 6.29 -9.50
N GLN A 93 8.49 5.21 -9.29
CA GLN A 93 7.98 3.92 -8.82
C GLN A 93 7.43 4.00 -7.40
N PHE A 94 8.00 4.85 -6.54
CA PHE A 94 7.50 5.00 -5.18
C PHE A 94 6.11 5.64 -5.16
N LYS A 95 5.90 6.66 -5.98
CA LYS A 95 4.58 7.25 -6.22
C LYS A 95 3.60 6.22 -6.76
N GLU A 96 3.99 5.43 -7.76
CA GLU A 96 3.13 4.38 -8.32
C GLU A 96 2.74 3.35 -7.25
N LEU A 97 3.65 2.91 -6.40
CA LEU A 97 3.35 2.01 -5.28
C LEU A 97 2.30 2.62 -4.35
N LEU A 98 2.54 3.84 -3.87
CA LEU A 98 1.69 4.49 -2.88
C LEU A 98 0.29 4.82 -3.43
N MET A 99 0.20 5.28 -4.69
CA MET A 99 -1.07 5.55 -5.35
C MET A 99 -1.82 4.28 -5.76
N THR A 100 -1.13 3.14 -5.86
CA THR A 100 -1.76 1.86 -6.18
C THR A 100 -2.30 1.17 -4.94
N MET A 101 -1.50 1.11 -3.87
CA MET A 101 -1.78 0.24 -2.74
C MET A 101 -1.31 0.78 -1.38
N GLY A 102 -0.94 2.06 -1.32
CA GLY A 102 -0.38 2.68 -0.12
C GLY A 102 -1.33 2.76 1.07
N LYS A 103 -2.66 2.71 0.88
CA LYS A 103 -3.66 2.65 1.97
C LYS A 103 -3.99 1.22 2.38
N CYS A 104 -4.04 0.32 1.41
CA CYS A 104 -4.25 -1.10 1.64
C CYS A 104 -3.59 -1.92 0.53
N SER A 105 -2.74 -2.86 0.92
CA SER A 105 -2.00 -3.72 -0.01
C SER A 105 -2.80 -4.89 -0.57
N GLY A 106 -3.97 -5.18 -0.02
CA GLY A 106 -4.75 -6.37 -0.33
C GLY A 106 -4.00 -7.68 -0.06
N GLY A 107 -2.96 -7.69 0.78
CA GLY A 107 -2.15 -8.88 1.07
C GLY A 107 -1.11 -9.22 -0.01
N LEU A 108 -0.88 -8.35 -1.02
CA LEU A 108 0.25 -8.54 -1.95
C LEU A 108 1.58 -8.24 -1.27
N LEU A 109 1.60 -7.19 -0.44
CA LEU A 109 2.70 -6.77 0.43
C LEU A 109 2.16 -6.68 1.84
N PHE A 110 2.79 -7.26 2.84
CA PHE A 110 2.19 -7.30 4.17
C PHE A 110 3.21 -7.66 5.24
N GLY A 111 2.71 -7.68 6.47
CA GLY A 111 3.44 -8.23 7.59
C GLY A 111 4.30 -7.19 8.27
N ASP A 112 4.95 -7.64 9.32
CA ASP A 112 5.80 -6.81 10.17
C ASP A 112 7.06 -6.34 9.41
N ASN A 113 7.38 -7.02 8.31
CA ASN A 113 8.54 -6.72 7.51
C ASN A 113 8.35 -5.46 6.66
N PHE A 114 7.18 -5.25 6.04
CA PHE A 114 6.96 -4.12 5.12
C PHE A 114 6.42 -2.91 5.88
N TYR A 115 7.26 -1.90 6.09
CA TYR A 115 7.08 -0.97 7.20
C TYR A 115 5.89 -0.03 7.08
N ILE A 116 5.48 0.36 5.88
CA ILE A 116 4.29 1.21 5.69
C ILE A 116 2.99 0.52 6.13
N TYR A 117 3.00 -0.81 6.28
CA TYR A 117 1.85 -1.62 6.73
C TYR A 117 2.02 -2.16 8.16
N ASN A 118 3.25 -2.23 8.69
CA ASN A 118 3.54 -2.82 9.99
C ASN A 118 2.84 -2.06 11.14
N SER A 119 1.94 -2.75 11.85
CA SER A 119 1.22 -2.21 13.02
C SER A 119 2.00 -2.11 14.32
N PHE A 120 3.04 -2.93 14.45
CA PHE A 120 3.84 -3.10 15.64
C PHE A 120 5.11 -2.24 15.61
N ARG A 121 5.43 -1.65 14.46
CA ARG A 121 6.54 -0.71 14.36
C ARG A 121 6.21 0.59 15.11
N GLY A 122 6.97 0.85 16.16
CA GLY A 122 7.03 2.14 16.84
C GLY A 122 8.02 3.11 16.18
N LEU A 123 7.77 4.40 16.43
CA LEU A 123 8.50 5.61 16.02
C LEU A 123 8.59 5.86 14.50
N GLY A 124 7.78 6.84 14.07
CA GLY A 124 7.96 7.69 12.89
C GLY A 124 8.14 7.08 11.51
N PHE A 125 7.71 7.83 10.49
CA PHE A 125 8.23 7.69 9.12
C PHE A 125 8.99 8.96 8.75
N GLY A 126 9.95 8.82 7.83
CA GLY A 126 10.72 9.95 7.31
C GLY A 126 11.41 10.73 8.43
N LYS A 127 11.16 12.04 8.53
CA LYS A 127 11.86 12.98 9.42
C LYS A 127 11.98 12.53 10.86
N GLU A 128 10.90 12.00 11.45
CA GLU A 128 10.92 11.52 12.84
C GLU A 128 11.93 10.38 12.97
N ARG A 129 11.81 9.34 12.15
CA ARG A 129 12.73 8.20 12.16
C ARG A 129 14.16 8.58 11.80
N GLN A 130 14.35 9.50 10.85
CA GLN A 130 15.65 10.04 10.48
C GLN A 130 16.32 10.71 11.69
N ASN A 131 15.58 11.55 12.42
CA ASN A 131 16.11 12.20 13.62
C ASN A 131 16.40 11.21 14.75
N ASP A 132 15.54 10.22 14.97
CA ASP A 132 15.74 9.20 16.01
C ASP A 132 17.02 8.41 15.75
N LEU A 133 17.21 7.95 14.50
CA LEU A 133 18.42 7.25 14.08
C LEU A 133 19.69 8.08 14.32
N MET A 134 19.65 9.38 14.06
CA MET A 134 20.81 10.28 14.26
C MET A 134 21.09 10.58 15.74
N GLN A 135 20.13 10.39 16.65
CA GLN A 135 20.28 10.65 18.08
C GLN A 135 20.66 9.41 18.88
N GLU A 136 20.11 8.26 18.50
CA GLU A 136 20.55 6.96 18.97
C GLU A 136 21.95 6.74 18.38
N ASP A 137 22.94 6.29 19.15
CA ASP A 137 24.29 5.97 18.66
C ASP A 137 24.25 4.69 17.76
N ASP A 138 23.36 4.69 16.77
CA ASP A 138 22.93 3.54 15.98
C ASP A 138 24.08 3.17 15.02
N PRO A 139 24.55 1.91 15.04
CA PRO A 139 25.59 1.44 14.14
C PRO A 139 25.27 1.67 12.64
N THR A 140 23.99 1.74 12.29
CA THR A 140 23.51 2.04 10.93
C THR A 140 23.92 3.45 10.50
N VAL A 141 23.81 4.45 11.39
CA VAL A 141 24.18 5.84 11.06
C VAL A 141 25.67 5.94 10.86
N LYS A 142 26.48 5.43 11.78
CA LYS A 142 27.95 5.39 11.65
C LYS A 142 28.38 4.70 10.36
N PHE A 143 27.67 3.65 9.96
CA PHE A 143 27.96 2.95 8.72
C PHE A 143 27.64 3.83 7.49
N LEU A 144 26.47 4.49 7.47
CA LEU A 144 26.06 5.36 6.38
C LEU A 144 26.97 6.59 6.27
N GLU A 145 27.43 7.15 7.40
CA GLU A 145 28.44 8.21 7.46
C GLU A 145 29.75 7.78 6.78
N ASN A 146 30.25 6.57 7.07
CA ASN A 146 31.44 6.01 6.43
C ASN A 146 31.26 5.81 4.90
N CYS A 147 30.02 5.72 4.44
CA CYS A 147 29.66 5.67 3.03
C CYS A 147 29.41 7.05 2.41
N GLY A 148 29.70 8.14 3.13
CA GLY A 148 29.53 9.52 2.68
C GLY A 148 28.09 10.04 2.77
N VAL A 149 27.26 9.44 3.64
CA VAL A 149 25.92 9.93 3.98
C VAL A 149 25.94 10.43 5.41
N ASP A 150 26.18 11.72 5.55
CA ASP A 150 26.31 12.44 6.81
C ASP A 150 25.00 13.06 7.32
N ASP A 151 24.00 13.23 6.45
CA ASP A 151 22.68 13.73 6.84
C ASP A 151 21.52 12.93 6.22
N LEU A 152 20.92 12.06 7.04
CA LEU A 152 19.74 11.26 6.67
C LEU A 152 18.50 12.09 6.39
N VAL A 153 18.36 13.25 7.04
CA VAL A 153 17.25 14.18 6.82
C VAL A 153 17.40 14.86 5.47
N GLU A 154 18.63 15.30 5.16
CA GLU A 154 18.94 15.95 3.89
C GLU A 154 18.77 15.01 2.69
N LYS A 155 19.12 13.72 2.86
CA LYS A 155 18.90 12.66 1.85
C LYS A 155 17.49 12.10 1.82
N GLN A 156 16.65 12.48 2.78
CA GLN A 156 15.29 11.97 2.95
C GLN A 156 15.27 10.42 2.99
N TYR A 157 16.11 9.84 3.85
CA TYR A 157 16.22 8.39 4.06
C TYR A 157 14.87 7.78 4.47
N PHE A 158 14.49 6.68 3.82
CA PHE A 158 13.22 6.01 4.05
C PHE A 158 13.37 4.48 4.03
N GLU A 159 13.07 3.83 5.14
CA GLU A 159 13.07 2.38 5.24
C GLU A 159 11.79 1.79 4.64
N ILE A 160 11.96 0.84 3.72
CA ILE A 160 10.87 0.16 3.03
C ILE A 160 10.51 -1.14 3.76
N CYS A 161 11.52 -1.95 4.09
CA CYS A 161 11.28 -3.28 4.62
C CYS A 161 12.44 -3.79 5.49
N GLY A 162 12.13 -4.59 6.50
CA GLY A 162 13.09 -5.38 7.27
C GLY A 162 12.84 -6.86 7.05
N GLU A 163 13.86 -7.60 6.60
CA GLU A 163 13.79 -9.04 6.40
C GLU A 163 14.74 -9.76 7.34
N ASN A 164 14.52 -11.07 7.50
CA ASN A 164 15.35 -11.93 8.34
C ASN A 164 15.50 -11.35 9.76
N GLU A 165 14.37 -11.12 10.44
CA GLU A 165 14.34 -10.50 11.78
C GLU A 165 15.02 -9.11 11.83
N HIS A 166 14.87 -8.33 10.75
CA HIS A 166 15.47 -7.00 10.59
C HIS A 166 17.01 -6.99 10.53
N LEU A 167 17.63 -8.14 10.26
CA LEU A 167 19.06 -8.22 9.94
C LEU A 167 19.36 -7.61 8.55
N ASN A 168 18.40 -7.69 7.63
CA ASN A 168 18.47 -7.05 6.32
C ASN A 168 17.46 -5.90 6.28
N VAL A 169 17.94 -4.66 6.19
CA VAL A 169 17.07 -3.47 6.10
C VAL A 169 17.18 -2.88 4.70
N PHE A 170 16.05 -2.83 4.01
CA PHE A 170 15.93 -2.25 2.68
C PHE A 170 15.39 -0.82 2.79
N PHE A 171 16.06 0.12 2.13
CA PHE A 171 15.74 1.54 2.23
C PHE A 171 16.01 2.26 0.90
N MET A 172 15.54 3.51 0.81
CA MET A 172 15.80 4.41 -0.31
C MET A 172 16.12 5.83 0.16
N TYR A 173 16.82 6.59 -0.68
CA TYR A 173 16.96 8.04 -0.54
C TYR A 173 15.90 8.71 -1.39
N THR A 174 14.80 9.14 -0.77
CA THR A 174 13.63 9.60 -1.54
C THR A 174 13.89 10.90 -2.30
N LYS A 175 14.89 11.70 -1.88
CA LYS A 175 15.34 12.89 -2.60
C LYS A 175 15.89 12.59 -3.99
N ASP A 176 16.45 11.40 -4.19
CA ASP A 176 17.02 11.01 -5.48
C ASP A 176 15.91 10.54 -6.43
N GLU A 177 15.86 11.09 -7.65
CA GLU A 177 14.86 10.76 -8.68
C GLU A 177 15.11 9.42 -9.39
N ASN A 178 15.64 8.40 -8.69
CA ASN A 178 16.07 7.12 -9.27
C ASN A 178 15.34 5.88 -8.74
N ASP A 179 14.56 5.99 -7.66
CA ASP A 179 13.86 4.90 -6.99
C ASP A 179 14.74 3.69 -6.64
N PHE A 180 16.03 3.90 -6.40
CA PHE A 180 16.92 2.81 -6.04
C PHE A 180 16.70 2.36 -4.59
N ILE A 181 16.69 1.04 -4.43
CA ILE A 181 16.71 0.36 -3.14
C ILE A 181 18.14 -0.03 -2.82
N TYR A 182 18.49 0.21 -1.57
CA TYR A 182 19.73 -0.21 -0.94
C TYR A 182 19.41 -1.19 0.17
N GLU A 183 20.34 -2.10 0.43
CA GLU A 183 20.25 -3.08 1.52
C GLU A 183 21.37 -2.81 2.52
N ILE A 184 21.01 -2.69 3.80
CA ILE A 184 21.93 -2.84 4.93
C ILE A 184 21.88 -4.30 5.37
N ASP A 185 23.00 -5.00 5.29
CA ASP A 185 23.19 -6.30 5.94
C ASP A 185 23.91 -6.10 7.27
N LYS A 186 23.20 -6.32 8.38
CA LYS A 186 23.72 -6.15 9.74
C LYS A 186 24.66 -7.28 10.17
N ASN A 187 24.71 -8.41 9.45
CA ASN A 187 25.68 -9.47 9.75
C ASN A 187 27.05 -9.12 9.21
N THR A 188 27.10 -8.63 7.97
CA THR A 188 28.35 -8.27 7.30
C THR A 188 28.74 -6.81 7.48
N TYR A 189 27.81 -5.98 8.00
CA TYR A 189 27.93 -4.54 8.10
C TYR A 189 28.27 -3.94 6.73
N THR A 190 27.46 -4.24 5.72
CA THR A 190 27.63 -3.72 4.37
C THR A 190 26.36 -3.02 3.87
N VAL A 191 26.55 -2.02 3.00
CA VAL A 191 25.47 -1.45 2.19
C VAL A 191 25.73 -1.72 0.74
N THR A 192 24.72 -2.27 0.07
CA THR A 192 24.79 -2.53 -1.37
C THR A 192 23.57 -1.97 -2.07
N LYS A 193 23.78 -1.45 -3.27
CA LYS A 193 22.67 -1.10 -4.15
C LYS A 193 22.03 -2.40 -4.64
N TYR A 194 20.75 -2.57 -4.35
CA TYR A 194 19.99 -3.74 -4.79
C TYR A 194 19.51 -3.58 -6.24
N GLY A 195 18.78 -2.50 -6.55
CA GLY A 195 18.07 -2.33 -7.81
C GLY A 195 17.03 -1.23 -7.70
N THR A 196 16.04 -1.20 -8.59
CA THR A 196 14.88 -0.29 -8.45
C THR A 196 13.89 -0.82 -7.41
N LEU A 197 12.95 0.03 -6.97
CA LEU A 197 11.86 -0.38 -6.08
C LEU A 197 11.06 -1.56 -6.65
N PHE A 198 10.75 -1.56 -7.95
CA PHE A 198 10.00 -2.64 -8.57
C PHE A 198 10.79 -3.94 -8.66
N ASP A 199 12.11 -3.88 -8.92
CA ASP A 199 12.97 -5.07 -8.83
C ASP A 199 12.89 -5.67 -7.43
N TYR A 200 12.94 -4.81 -6.40
CA TYR A 200 12.85 -5.23 -5.01
C TYR A 200 11.48 -5.84 -4.68
N LEU A 201 10.37 -5.24 -5.10
CA LEU A 201 9.02 -5.77 -4.87
C LEU A 201 8.83 -7.14 -5.53
N VAL A 202 9.36 -7.34 -6.74
CA VAL A 202 9.35 -8.64 -7.43
C VAL A 202 10.15 -9.68 -6.64
N ARG A 203 11.34 -9.33 -6.14
CA ARG A 203 12.14 -10.24 -5.31
C ARG A 203 11.41 -10.57 -4.02
N TYR A 204 10.92 -9.56 -3.31
CA TYR A 204 10.17 -9.72 -2.07
C TYR A 204 9.02 -10.72 -2.30
N ARG A 205 8.18 -10.52 -3.33
CA ARG A 205 7.10 -11.45 -3.67
C ARG A 205 7.55 -12.90 -3.90
N LYS A 206 8.76 -13.12 -4.43
CA LYS A 206 9.33 -14.46 -4.63
C LYS A 206 9.85 -15.09 -3.33
N SER A 207 10.28 -14.28 -2.36
CA SER A 207 10.89 -14.73 -1.10
C SER A 207 9.97 -14.61 0.12
N ILE A 208 8.73 -14.13 -0.01
CA ILE A 208 7.78 -14.05 1.12
C ILE A 208 7.70 -15.40 1.85
N GLY A 209 7.91 -15.37 3.17
CA GLY A 209 7.89 -16.54 4.04
C GLY A 209 9.15 -17.41 3.98
N SER A 210 10.15 -17.12 3.14
CA SER A 210 11.34 -17.97 2.98
C SER A 210 12.22 -18.05 4.21
N TYR A 211 12.27 -16.99 5.02
CA TYR A 211 13.02 -16.92 6.27
C TYR A 211 12.34 -17.68 7.43
N SER A 212 11.09 -18.09 7.25
CA SER A 212 10.34 -18.88 8.24
C SER A 212 10.35 -20.36 7.88
N THR A 213 10.50 -21.22 8.89
CA THR A 213 10.35 -22.67 8.72
C THR A 213 8.91 -23.04 8.35
N GLY A 214 7.93 -22.34 8.92
CA GLY A 214 6.48 -22.54 8.69
C GLY A 214 5.84 -21.64 7.63
N GLY A 215 6.61 -20.75 6.99
CA GLY A 215 6.08 -19.75 6.06
C GLY A 215 5.39 -18.57 6.76
N THR A 216 4.52 -17.87 6.04
CA THR A 216 3.75 -16.76 6.62
C THR A 216 2.51 -17.25 7.36
N VAL A 217 2.02 -16.42 8.29
CA VAL A 217 0.66 -16.53 8.82
C VAL A 217 -0.39 -16.41 7.71
N ARG A 218 -1.63 -16.84 8.00
CA ARG A 218 -2.73 -16.75 7.03
C ARG A 218 -3.36 -15.36 6.93
N GLY A 219 -3.38 -14.59 8.02
CA GLY A 219 -4.03 -13.27 8.06
C GLY A 219 -5.51 -13.27 8.48
N ASP A 220 -6.16 -14.43 8.57
CA ASP A 220 -7.53 -14.62 9.10
C ASP A 220 -7.57 -15.31 10.48
N GLU A 221 -6.42 -15.42 11.14
CA GLU A 221 -6.26 -16.16 12.40
C GLU A 221 -7.01 -15.51 13.57
N TYR A 222 -7.18 -14.18 13.55
CA TYR A 222 -7.97 -13.43 14.52
C TYR A 222 -8.53 -12.13 13.91
N ALA A 223 -9.52 -11.55 14.60
CA ALA A 223 -10.20 -10.35 14.14
C ALA A 223 -9.22 -9.18 13.92
N ASN A 224 -9.40 -8.48 12.80
CA ASN A 224 -8.58 -7.33 12.38
C ASN A 224 -7.12 -7.64 12.04
N PHE A 225 -6.69 -8.90 12.02
CA PHE A 225 -5.29 -9.24 11.76
C PHE A 225 -4.88 -8.93 10.31
N PHE A 226 -5.76 -9.19 9.35
CA PHE A 226 -5.54 -8.79 7.97
C PHE A 226 -5.31 -7.27 7.89
N GLU A 227 -6.20 -6.48 8.48
CA GLU A 227 -6.11 -5.03 8.49
C GLU A 227 -4.84 -4.54 9.21
N SER A 228 -4.41 -5.20 10.28
CA SER A 228 -3.20 -4.79 11.01
C SER A 228 -1.94 -4.93 10.16
N LEU A 229 -1.90 -5.90 9.25
CA LEU A 229 -0.74 -6.22 8.42
C LEU A 229 -0.78 -5.66 6.99
N THR A 230 -1.91 -5.06 6.58
CA THR A 230 -2.10 -4.58 5.20
C THR A 230 -2.48 -3.11 5.11
N THR A 231 -2.90 -2.48 6.22
CA THR A 231 -3.32 -1.07 6.23
C THR A 231 -2.13 -0.13 6.28
N GLY A 232 -2.05 0.76 5.30
CA GLY A 232 -1.09 1.84 5.20
C GLY A 232 -1.14 2.82 6.36
N ARG A 233 0.04 3.31 6.77
CA ARG A 233 0.18 4.12 7.99
C ARG A 233 0.76 5.51 7.79
N LEU A 234 1.13 5.87 6.56
CA LEU A 234 1.74 7.17 6.23
C LEU A 234 0.81 8.38 6.47
N LEU A 235 -0.51 8.18 6.55
CA LEU A 235 -1.47 9.25 6.90
C LEU A 235 -2.23 8.99 8.19
N LYS A 236 -1.92 7.90 8.91
CA LYS A 236 -2.52 7.72 10.23
C LYS A 236 -1.93 8.78 11.15
N LYS A 237 -2.76 9.74 11.57
CA LYS A 237 -2.44 10.59 12.72
C LYS A 237 -2.02 9.65 13.85
N SER A 238 -0.87 9.91 14.47
CA SER A 238 -0.51 9.29 15.74
C SER A 238 -1.69 9.49 16.67
N SER A 239 -2.53 8.46 16.80
CA SER A 239 -3.52 8.41 17.86
C SER A 239 -2.69 8.44 19.12
N THR A 240 -2.79 9.55 19.86
CA THR A 240 -2.21 9.73 21.17
C THR A 240 -2.46 8.45 21.96
N LEU A 241 -1.41 7.64 22.12
CA LEU A 241 -1.46 6.48 22.98
C LEU A 241 -1.51 7.06 24.40
N TYR A 242 -2.65 6.84 25.05
CA TYR A 242 -2.87 7.05 26.48
C TYR A 242 -1.99 6.11 27.28
#